data_AF-A0A1Q5MN60-F1
#
_entry.id   AF-A0A1Q5MN60-F1
#
_cell.length_a   1.000
_cell.length_b   1.000
_cell.length_c   1.000
_cell.angle_alpha   90.00
_cell.angle_beta   90.00
_cell.angle_gamma   90.00
#
_symmetry.space_group_name_H-M   'P 1'
#
loop_
_entity.id
_entity.type
_entity.pdbx_description
1 polymer ?
#
loop_
_entity_poly.entity_id
_entity_poly.type
_entity_poly.pdbx_seq_one_letter_code
_entity_poly.pdbx_strand_id
1 'polypeptide(L)'
;MVLTPPFEPMLAQAAEYVPGSGVLASGFAAEERFDGHRAILFTPASPGGRLLLQTRRGSLVQDRFPDLVAAAEQLPDGLVLEGVM
;
A
#
# COMPACT_ATOMS: atom_id res chain seq x y z
N MET A 1 5.84 4.72 16.63
CA MET A 1 6.88 4.89 15.59
C MET A 1 6.16 5.11 14.28
N VAL A 2 6.48 6.17 13.54
CA VAL A 2 5.86 6.45 12.23
C VAL A 2 6.69 5.75 11.15
N LEU A 3 6.04 4.97 10.28
CA LEU A 3 6.71 4.33 9.15
C LEU A 3 7.06 5.40 8.10
N THR A 4 8.26 5.34 7.54
CA THR A 4 8.74 6.30 6.54
C THR A 4 9.38 5.57 5.35
N PRO A 5 9.38 6.15 4.14
CA PRO A 5 10.10 5.60 3.00
C PRO A 5 11.63 5.53 3.23
N PRO A 6 12.33 4.56 2.63
CA PRO A 6 11.78 3.44 1.89
C PRO A 6 11.18 2.37 2.81
N PHE A 7 9.96 1.93 2.53
CA PHE A 7 9.34 0.79 3.20
C PHE A 7 9.32 -0.43 2.28
N GLU A 8 9.75 -1.59 2.79
CA GLU A 8 9.75 -2.84 2.05
C GLU A 8 8.38 -3.54 2.17
N PRO A 9 7.60 -3.68 1.08
CA PRO A 9 6.27 -4.26 1.14
C PRO A 9 6.31 -5.78 1.40
N MET A 10 5.31 -6.28 2.13
CA MET A 10 5.15 -7.72 2.39
C MET A 10 4.76 -8.46 1.11
N LEU A 11 5.53 -9.47 0.68
CA LEU A 11 5.25 -10.23 -0.53
C LEU A 11 4.41 -11.49 -0.26
N ALA A 12 3.53 -11.81 -1.21
CA ALA A 12 2.77 -13.04 -1.20
C ALA A 12 3.57 -14.20 -1.80
N GLN A 13 3.36 -15.42 -1.29
CA GLN A 13 3.87 -16.64 -1.88
C GLN A 13 2.94 -17.11 -3.02
N ALA A 14 3.52 -17.62 -4.11
CA ALA A 14 2.75 -18.27 -5.16
C ALA A 14 2.11 -19.56 -4.63
N ALA A 15 0.85 -19.80 -4.98
CA ALA A 15 0.12 -21.03 -4.67
C ALA A 15 -0.36 -21.68 -5.97
N GLU A 16 -0.22 -23.00 -6.08
CA GLU A 16 -0.68 -23.76 -7.25
C GLU A 16 -2.21 -23.95 -7.27
N TYR A 17 -2.82 -23.91 -6.09
CA TYR A 17 -4.25 -24.10 -5.90
C TYR A 17 -4.77 -23.08 -4.89
N VAL A 18 -6.06 -22.75 -5.01
CA VAL A 18 -6.74 -21.94 -3.99
C VAL A 18 -6.78 -22.74 -2.69
N PRO A 19 -6.27 -22.20 -1.56
CA PRO A 19 -6.26 -22.91 -0.30
C PRO A 19 -7.68 -23.34 0.14
N GLY A 20 -7.81 -24.61 0.55
CA GLY A 20 -9.05 -25.12 1.11
C GLY A 20 -9.35 -24.56 2.50
N SER A 21 -10.57 -24.80 3.00
CA SER A 21 -10.95 -24.45 4.37
C SER A 21 -10.02 -25.12 5.39
N GLY A 22 -9.42 -24.34 6.28
CA GLY A 22 -8.58 -24.84 7.39
C GLY A 22 -7.07 -24.80 7.16
N VAL A 23 -6.58 -24.31 6.00
CA VAL A 23 -5.13 -24.16 5.75
C VAL A 23 -4.50 -23.10 6.65
N LEU A 24 -5.26 -22.08 7.06
CA LEU A 24 -4.84 -21.08 8.04
C LEU A 24 -5.68 -21.23 9.32
N ALA A 25 -5.00 -21.26 10.47
CA ALA A 25 -5.63 -21.48 11.78
C ALA A 25 -6.72 -20.45 12.12
N SER A 26 -6.59 -19.23 11.60
CA SER A 26 -7.55 -18.13 11.76
C SER A 26 -8.53 -17.99 10.59
N GLY A 27 -8.55 -18.90 9.63
CA GLY A 27 -9.25 -18.73 8.36
C GLY A 27 -8.48 -17.90 7.33
N PHE A 28 -9.07 -17.72 6.15
CA PHE A 28 -8.47 -17.04 4.99
C PHE A 28 -9.42 -15.95 4.48
N ALA A 29 -8.87 -14.76 4.20
CA ALA A 29 -9.55 -13.70 3.47
C ALA A 29 -9.07 -13.72 2.02
N ALA A 30 -10.00 -13.63 1.08
CA ALA A 30 -9.72 -13.56 -0.35
C ALA A 30 -9.95 -12.13 -0.85
N GLU A 31 -8.92 -11.54 -1.46
CA GLU A 31 -9.00 -10.26 -2.16
C GLU A 31 -8.67 -10.47 -3.64
N GLU A 32 -9.21 -9.62 -4.50
CA GLU A 32 -8.86 -9.62 -5.92
C GLU A 32 -7.39 -9.24 -6.10
N ARG A 33 -6.69 -10.00 -6.95
CA ARG A 33 -5.34 -9.63 -7.38
C ARG A 33 -5.45 -8.70 -8.60
N PHE A 34 -5.32 -7.40 -8.37
CA PHE A 34 -5.21 -6.42 -9.44
C PHE A 34 -3.86 -6.53 -10.17
N ASP A 35 -3.88 -6.37 -11.49
CA ASP A 35 -2.68 -6.25 -12.32
C ASP A 35 -2.37 -4.77 -12.55
N GLY A 36 -1.44 -4.26 -11.74
CA GLY A 36 -1.08 -2.84 -11.72
C GLY A 36 0.21 -2.63 -10.93
N HIS A 37 0.45 -1.38 -10.52
CA HIS A 37 1.66 -1.03 -9.78
C HIS A 37 1.42 -1.06 -8.28
N ARG A 38 2.04 -2.01 -7.58
CA ARG A 38 2.05 -2.00 -6.12
C ARG A 38 2.68 -0.70 -5.60
N ALA A 39 1.97 -0.05 -4.69
CA ALA A 39 2.34 1.23 -4.12
C ALA A 39 2.09 1.28 -2.61
N ILE A 40 2.85 2.16 -1.96
CA ILE A 40 2.70 2.50 -0.55
C ILE A 40 2.49 4.00 -0.46
N LEU A 41 1.37 4.41 0.13
CA LEU A 41 0.98 5.79 0.32
C LEU A 41 1.22 6.19 1.77
N PHE A 42 1.90 7.31 1.98
CA PHE A 42 2.17 7.89 3.29
C PHE A 42 1.48 9.24 3.37
N THR A 43 0.45 9.34 4.18
CA THR A 43 -0.17 10.63 4.51
C THR A 43 0.77 11.44 5.41
N PRO A 44 0.69 12.79 5.40
CA PRO A 44 1.52 13.64 6.24
C PRO A 44 1.45 13.23 7.73
N ALA A 45 2.60 13.10 8.39
CA ALA A 45 2.65 12.77 9.83
C ALA A 45 2.68 14.02 10.73
N SER A 46 2.75 15.21 10.14
CA SER A 46 2.85 16.49 10.85
C SER A 46 2.29 17.62 9.97
N PRO A 47 1.79 18.72 10.57
CA PRO A 47 1.30 19.87 9.83
C PRO A 47 2.33 20.40 8.83
N GLY A 48 1.91 20.68 7.60
CA GLY A 48 2.81 21.12 6.52
C GLY A 48 3.64 20.01 5.87
N GLY A 49 3.46 18.75 6.29
CA GLY A 49 4.00 17.59 5.58
C GLY A 49 3.31 17.38 4.24
N ARG A 50 3.98 16.64 3.35
CA ARG A 50 3.45 16.24 2.04
C ARG A 50 3.13 14.76 2.01
N LEU A 51 2.14 14.40 1.21
CA LEU A 51 1.89 13.00 0.87
C LEU A 51 3.07 12.44 0.07
N LEU A 52 3.45 11.20 0.36
CA LEU A 52 4.46 10.46 -0.39
C LEU A 52 3.83 9.21 -0.98
N LEU A 53 4.19 8.91 -2.22
CA LEU A 53 3.73 7.72 -2.93
C LEU A 53 4.95 6.94 -3.40
N GLN A 54 5.15 5.75 -2.83
CA GLN A 54 6.32 4.91 -3.07
C GLN A 54 5.94 3.71 -3.92
N THR A 55 6.69 3.44 -4.97
CA THR A 55 6.61 2.18 -5.72
C THR A 55 7.17 1.00 -4.93
N ARG A 56 6.88 -0.24 -5.36
CA ARG A 56 7.50 -1.47 -4.80
C ARG A 56 9.02 -1.41 -4.66
N ARG A 57 9.73 -0.69 -5.54
CA ARG A 57 11.21 -0.58 -5.53
C ARG A 57 11.74 0.66 -4.79
N GLY A 58 10.89 1.38 -4.07
CA GLY A 58 11.30 2.50 -3.23
C GLY A 58 11.28 3.88 -3.92
N SER A 59 11.04 3.96 -5.24
CA SER A 59 10.96 5.25 -5.93
C SER A 59 9.73 6.04 -5.50
N LEU A 60 9.92 7.33 -5.19
CA LEU A 60 8.85 8.27 -4.90
C LEU A 60 8.28 8.86 -6.20
N VAL A 61 6.97 8.75 -6.40
CA VAL A 61 6.30 9.04 -7.68
C VAL A 61 5.05 9.91 -7.54
N GLN A 62 4.80 10.53 -6.37
CA GLN A 62 3.59 11.33 -6.13
C GLN A 62 3.35 12.43 -7.18
N ASP A 63 4.42 13.04 -7.71
CA ASP A 63 4.33 14.10 -8.73
C ASP A 63 3.81 13.59 -10.09
N ARG A 64 3.73 12.27 -10.29
CA ARG A 64 3.23 11.63 -11.51
C ARG A 64 1.76 11.19 -11.43
N PHE A 65 1.17 11.21 -10.23
CA PHE A 65 -0.21 10.75 -9.97
C PHE A 65 -0.99 11.81 -9.18
N PRO A 66 -1.19 13.02 -9.75
CA PRO A 66 -1.82 14.14 -9.03
C PRO A 66 -3.27 13.86 -8.61
N ASP A 67 -3.97 13.00 -9.35
CA ASP A 67 -5.30 12.49 -9.04
C ASP A 67 -5.32 11.62 -7.77
N LEU A 68 -4.35 10.71 -7.63
CA LEU A 68 -4.18 9.92 -6.40
C LEU A 68 -3.81 10.79 -5.20
N VAL A 69 -2.95 11.80 -5.40
CA VAL A 69 -2.61 12.77 -4.35
C VAL A 69 -3.86 13.49 -3.86
N ALA A 70 -4.66 14.05 -4.79
CA ALA A 70 -5.88 14.76 -4.46
C ALA A 70 -6.92 13.87 -3.78
N ALA A 71 -7.09 12.63 -4.24
CA ALA A 71 -8.00 11.67 -3.59
C ALA A 71 -7.60 11.38 -2.14
N ALA A 72 -6.30 11.27 -1.88
CA ALA A 72 -5.77 10.96 -0.57
C ALA A 72 -5.79 12.12 0.44
N GLU A 73 -6.06 13.36 0.00
CA GLU A 73 -6.29 14.49 0.91
C GLU A 73 -7.51 14.29 1.83
N GLN A 74 -8.41 13.37 1.47
CA GLN A 74 -9.58 13.01 2.28
C GLN A 74 -9.24 12.05 3.44
N LEU A 75 -8.01 11.52 3.47
CA LEU A 75 -7.58 10.55 4.47
C LEU A 75 -7.02 11.24 5.72
N PRO A 76 -7.13 10.61 6.91
CA PRO A 76 -6.45 11.07 8.11
C PRO A 76 -4.92 11.15 7.94
N ASP A 77 -4.32 12.12 8.62
CA ASP A 77 -2.87 12.24 8.76
C ASP A 77 -2.26 11.03 9.51
N GLY A 78 -0.99 10.73 9.22
CA GLY A 78 -0.21 9.70 9.89
C GLY A 78 -0.50 8.25 9.48
N LEU A 79 -1.33 8.04 8.46
CA LEU A 79 -1.59 6.74 7.83
C LEU A 79 -0.49 6.33 6.84
N VAL A 80 -0.24 5.02 6.82
CA VAL A 80 0.50 4.33 5.76
C VAL A 80 -0.38 3.23 5.19
N LEU A 81 -0.66 3.31 3.89
CA LEU A 81 -1.57 2.42 3.18
C LEU A 81 -0.80 1.66 2.09
N GLU A 82 -1.09 0.38 1.92
CA GLU A 82 -0.56 -0.46 0.83
C GLU A 82 -1.68 -0.82 -0.14
N GLY A 83 -1.40 -0.73 -1.44
CA GLY A 83 -2.40 -1.02 -2.47
C GLY A 83 -1.81 -1.17 -3.87
N VAL A 84 -2.69 -1.11 -4.86
CA VAL A 84 -2.35 -1.16 -6.28
C VAL A 84 -2.87 0.10 -6.94
N MET A 85 -2.02 0.72 -7.77
CA MET A 85 -2.36 1.82 -8.68
C MET A 85 -2.58 1.30 -10.09
#